data_AF-A0A2A5M3R0-F1
#
_entry.id   AF-A0A2A5M3R0-F1
#
_cell.length_a   1.000
_cell.length_b   1.000
_cell.length_c   1.000
_cell.angle_alpha   90.00
_cell.angle_beta   90.00
_cell.angle_gamma   90.00
#
_symmetry.space_group_name_H-M   'P 1'
#
loop_
_entity.id
_entity.type
_entity.pdbx_description
1 polymer ?
#
loop_
_entity_poly.entity_id
_entity_poly.type
_entity_poly.pdbx_seq_one_letter_code
_entity_poly.pdbx_strand_id
1 'polypeptide(L)' 'MQEIISFIVETASAWGYLGIIILMTLESCFIPFPSEVVMIPAGYLAHKGELDITLCILSGTLGSVL' A
#
# COMPACT_ATOMS: atom_id res chain seq x y z
N MET A 1 0.63 -18.16 0.05
CA MET A 1 1.48 -16.95 -0.05
C MET A 1 1.09 -16.08 -1.24
N GLN A 2 0.91 -16.65 -2.44
CA GLN A 2 0.36 -15.94 -3.61
C GLN A 2 -0.98 -15.26 -3.30
N GLU A 3 -1.91 -15.95 -2.63
CA GLU A 3 -3.24 -15.40 -2.26
C GLU A 3 -3.18 -14.20 -1.31
N ILE A 4 -2.20 -14.16 -0.39
CA ILE A 4 -2.03 -13.05 0.55
C ILE A 4 -1.54 -11.82 -0.21
N ILE A 5 -0.58 -12.01 -1.12
CA ILE A 5 -0.04 -10.93 -1.94
C ILE A 5 -1.13 -10.36 -2.84
N SER A 6 -1.91 -11.20 -3.53
CA SER A 6 -3.02 -10.72 -4.36
C SER A 6 -4.06 -9.97 -3.54
N PHE A 7 -4.40 -10.46 -2.34
CA PHE A 7 -5.32 -9.75 -1.44
C PHE A 7 -4.80 -8.37 -1.03
N ILE A 8 -3.52 -8.25 -0.68
CA ILE A 8 -2.89 -6.96 -0.31
C ILE A 8 -2.92 -6.00 -1.51
N VAL A 9 -2.52 -6.47 -2.69
CA VAL A 9 -2.48 -5.65 -3.92
C VAL A 9 -3.88 -5.18 -4.31
N GLU A 10 -4.87 -6.07 -4.31
CA GLU A 10 -6.26 -5.73 -4.63
C GLU A 10 -6.85 -4.76 -3.61
N THR A 11 -6.58 -4.97 -2.32
CA THR A 11 -7.06 -4.08 -1.25
C THR A 11 -6.42 -2.70 -1.34
N ALA A 12 -5.10 -2.62 -1.53
CA ALA A 12 -4.38 -1.36 -1.72
C ALA A 12 -4.90 -0.60 -2.94
N SER A 13 -5.16 -1.32 -4.04
CA SER A 13 -5.65 -0.73 -5.29
C SER A 13 -7.10 -0.28 -5.18
N ALA A 14 -7.96 -1.06 -4.52
CA ALA A 14 -9.38 -0.74 -4.37
C ALA A 14 -9.65 0.39 -3.38
N TRP A 15 -8.89 0.45 -2.28
CA TRP A 15 -9.06 1.45 -1.22
C TRP A 15 -8.15 2.67 -1.40
N GLY A 16 -7.24 2.64 -2.38
CA GLY A 16 -6.31 3.71 -2.69
C GLY A 16 -5.46 4.11 -1.48
N TYR A 17 -5.39 5.42 -1.20
CA TYR A 17 -4.60 5.98 -0.11
C TYR A 17 -4.91 5.40 1.27
N LEU A 18 -6.18 5.10 1.56
CA LEU A 18 -6.57 4.47 2.83
C LEU A 18 -6.11 3.02 2.90
N GLY A 19 -6.16 2.29 1.78
CA GLY A 19 -5.61 0.94 1.68
C GLY A 19 -4.12 0.94 1.98
N ILE A 20 -3.37 1.87 1.38
CA ILE A 20 -1.93 2.04 1.62
C ILE A 20 -1.66 2.28 3.12
N ILE A 21 -2.35 3.23 3.76
CA ILE A 21 -2.14 3.53 5.19
C ILE A 21 -2.39 2.28 6.05
N ILE A 22 -3.55 1.64 5.89
CA ILE A 22 -3.94 0.50 6.71
C ILE A 22 -2.97 -0.67 6.53
N LEU A 23 -2.60 -0.97 5.28
CA LEU A 23 -1.70 -2.09 5.00
C LEU A 23 -0.29 -1.81 5.54
N MET A 24 0.22 -0.58 5.44
CA MET A 24 1.53 -0.21 6.00
C MET A 24 1.53 -0.21 7.54
N THR A 25 0.42 0.19 8.18
CA THR A 25 0.26 0.04 9.63
C THR A 25 0.20 -1.43 10.05
N LEU A 26 -0.50 -2.27 9.28
CA LEU A 26 -0.58 -3.71 9.54
C LEU A 26 0.78 -4.41 9.40
N GLU A 27 1.55 -4.05 8.38
CA GLU A 27 2.95 -4.47 8.20
C GLU A 27 3.78 -4.16 9.45
N SER A 28 3.63 -2.93 9.97
CA SER A 28 4.31 -2.46 11.19
C SER A 28 3.81 -3.17 12.47
N CYS A 29 2.59 -3.71 12.46
CA CYS A 29 1.95 -4.43 13.58
C CYS A 29 2.33 -5.93 13.68
N PHE A 30 3.57 -6.29 13.36
CA PHE A 30 4.10 -7.67 13.39
C PHE A 30 3.49 -8.65 12.36
N ILE A 31 2.87 -8.15 11.29
CA ILE A 31 2.48 -8.99 10.14
C ILE A 31 3.58 -8.88 9.09
N PRO A 32 4.50 -9.86 8.98
CA PRO A 32 5.67 -9.70 8.12
C PRO A 32 5.28 -9.87 6.66
N PHE A 33 5.29 -8.77 5.91
CA PHE A 33 5.34 -8.79 4.45
C PHE A 33 6.17 -7.60 3.95
N PRO A 34 6.79 -7.69 2.77
CA PRO A 34 7.57 -6.59 2.21
C PRO A 34 6.66 -5.41 1.83
N SER A 35 7.03 -4.20 2.26
CA SER A 35 6.33 -2.94 1.93
C SER A 35 6.19 -2.70 0.42
N GLU A 36 7.08 -3.29 -0.39
CA GLU A 36 7.05 -3.29 -1.85
C GLU A 36 5.75 -3.86 -2.43
N VAL A 37 5.11 -4.79 -1.71
CA VAL A 37 3.84 -5.39 -2.12
C VAL A 37 2.71 -4.37 -2.11
N VAL A 38 2.80 -3.32 -1.29
CA VAL A 38 1.83 -2.22 -1.24
C VAL A 38 2.28 -1.06 -2.12
N MET A 39 3.56 -0.68 -2.02
CA MET A 39 4.08 0.54 -2.64
C MET A 39 4.33 0.42 -4.16
N ILE A 40 4.70 -0.76 -4.69
CA ILE A 40 4.89 -0.94 -6.14
C ILE A 40 3.55 -0.80 -6.90
N PRO A 41 2.45 -1.47 -6.49
CA PRO A 41 1.14 -1.25 -7.10
C PRO A 41 0.65 0.19 -6.96
N ALA A 42 0.84 0.82 -5.79
CA ALA A 42 0.48 2.21 -5.57
C ALA A 42 1.24 3.16 -6.52
N GLY A 43 2.54 2.93 -6.73
CA GLY A 43 3.35 3.67 -7.70
C GLY A 43 2.92 3.42 -9.15
N TYR A 44 2.51 2.19 -9.48
CA TYR A 44 1.97 1.86 -10.80
C TYR A 44 0.64 2.57 -11.08
N LEU A 45 -0.28 2.59 -10.11
CA LEU A 45 -1.54 3.33 -10.21
C LEU A 45 -1.31 4.84 -10.27
N ALA A 46 -0.30 5.34 -9.54
CA ALA A 46 0.09 6.74 -9.64
C ALA A 46 0.64 7.09 -11.03
N HIS A 47 1.44 6.20 -11.62
CA HIS A 47 1.92 6.37 -13.00
C HIS A 47 0.79 6.36 -14.03
N LYS A 48 -0.27 5.58 -13.80
CA LYS A 48 -1.49 5.60 -14.63
C LYS A 48 -2.33 6.85 -14.47
N GLY A 49 -2.05 7.70 -13.48
CA GLY A 49 -2.84 8.88 -13.14
C GLY A 49 -4.09 8.58 -12.31
N GLU A 50 -4.22 7.36 -11.77
CA GLU A 50 -5.33 6.97 -10.88
C GLU A 50 -5.08 7.43 -9.43
N LEU A 51 -3.80 7.56 -9.04
CA LEU A 51 -3.37 8.11 -7.75
C LEU A 51 -2.32 9.21 -7.96
N ASP A 52 -2.11 10.05 -6.95
CA ASP A 52 -1.02 11.01 -6.90
C ASP A 52 0.17 10.39 -6.17
N ILE A 53 1.35 10.42 -6.81
CA ILE A 53 2.57 9.81 -6.26
C ILE A 53 2.98 10.43 -4.91
N THR A 54 2.75 11.74 -4.73
CA THR A 54 3.05 12.45 -3.49
C THR A 54 2.16 11.96 -2.36
N LEU A 55 0.87 11.79 -2.64
CA LEU A 55 -0.09 11.24 -1.68
C LEU A 55 0.21 9.77 -1.38
N CYS A 56 0.61 8.96 -2.36
CA CYS A 56 1.04 7.58 -2.11
C CYS A 56 2.24 7.52 -1.14
N ILE A 57 3.24 8.38 -1.33
CA ILE A 57 4.42 8.45 -0.45
C ILE A 57 4.01 8.92 0.95
N LEU A 58 3.17 9.96 1.06
CA LEU A 58 2.68 10.45 2.34
C LEU A 58 1.84 9.40 3.07
N SER A 59 0.95 8.71 2.38
CA SER A 59 0.13 7.62 2.92
C SER A 59 0.98 6.45 3.40
N GLY A 60 1.99 6.04 2.61
CA GLY A 60 2.91 4.97 3.01
C GLY A 60 3.71 5.35 4.25
N THR A 61 4.25 6.57 4.27
CA THR A 61 5.01 7.11 5.41
C THR A 61 4.14 7.22 6.66
N LEU A 62 2.91 7.74 6.54
CA LEU A 62 1.97 7.86 7.65
C LEU A 62 1.58 6.49 8.19
N GLY A 63 1.30 5.52 7.32
CA GLY A 63 0.96 4.16 7.72
C GLY A 63 2.09 3.47 8.49
N SER A 64 3.35 3.65 8.08
CA SER A 64 4.50 3.09 8.82
C SER A 64 4.80 3.78 10.16
N VAL A 65 4.34 5.02 10.35
CA VAL A 65 4.53 5.77 11.60
C VAL A 65 3.46 5.44 12.64
N LEU A 66 2.27 5.02 12.18
CA LEU A 66 1.13 4.61 13.01
C LEU A 66 1.28 3.16 13.50
#